data_AF-A0A3D4CJB7-F1
#
_entry.id   AF-A0A3D4CJB7-F1
#
_cell.length_a   1.000
_cell.length_b   1.000
_cell.length_c   1.000
_cell.angle_alpha   90.00
_cell.angle_beta   90.00
_cell.angle_gamma   90.00
#
_symmetry.space_group_name_H-M   'P 1'
#
loop_
_entity.id
_entity.type
_entity.pdbx_description
1 polymer ?
#
loop_
_entity_poly.entity_id
_entity_poly.type
_entity_poly.pdbx_seq_one_letter_code
_entity_poly.pdbx_strand_id
1 'polypeptide(L)'
;MAIFSLFCFISCSVCVVTRLTCLFTDILMNLFIDKTTKKPIKRKKNVRFVILQFLFMMKYKNILLAAFTGILFVLTSCNKEPQVDLTAEWKDITVIYGLMDINDTAHYVRISKAFLGTGNLYSYAGIKDSIYYPDILTVTIEEYDGSTLKNTYPLQRVVNEIPKDSGLFYSDENILYKFTAPLNSSRTYKLKVKNGETGKEVTGETEIVRNPTINRPSPVQQISFFNNTGLPYDFKSEIVTGNKANRVQAVIKFEFWEHTATDSTLKSISFSIGTQTASSDNGGNTMTFVLNGNTFLENLKSMLSDDPSIIKRTFKSDKLNITTQEKYEVFFTYYSADKFLTTYIDVNKPANGIIQEKPDYTNITNGIGIFASRNTKETAGNMLQKDTKEKIKQDASLKFQ
;
A
#
# COMPACT_ATOMS: atom_id res chain seq x y z
N MET A 1 37.89 -18.72 11.58
CA MET A 1 38.62 -18.37 10.34
C MET A 1 39.38 -17.03 10.42
N ALA A 2 39.03 -16.10 11.32
CA ALA A 2 39.72 -14.80 11.45
C ALA A 2 41.03 -14.78 12.29
N ILE A 3 41.32 -15.84 13.05
CA ILE A 3 42.56 -15.92 13.87
C ILE A 3 43.76 -16.37 13.00
N PHE A 4 43.51 -17.17 11.96
CA PHE A 4 44.55 -17.62 11.01
C PHE A 4 45.03 -16.51 10.07
N SER A 5 44.16 -15.56 9.69
CA SER A 5 44.53 -14.40 8.88
C SER A 5 45.39 -13.39 9.65
N LEU A 6 45.17 -13.26 10.97
CA LEU A 6 45.96 -12.36 11.82
C LEU A 6 47.40 -12.88 12.03
N PHE A 7 47.57 -14.19 12.22
CA PHE A 7 48.91 -14.79 12.32
C PHE A 7 49.71 -14.70 11.00
N CYS A 8 49.04 -14.79 9.85
CA CYS A 8 49.69 -14.67 8.54
C CYS A 8 50.10 -13.22 8.22
N PHE A 9 49.36 -12.23 8.71
CA PHE A 9 49.75 -10.82 8.60
C PHE A 9 50.95 -10.49 9.48
N ILE A 10 50.97 -11.01 10.72
CA ILE A 10 52.07 -10.78 11.66
C ILE A 10 53.37 -11.43 11.16
N SER A 11 53.31 -12.64 10.57
CA SER A 11 54.50 -13.28 10.00
C SER A 11 55.04 -12.52 8.77
N CYS A 12 54.17 -11.94 7.96
CA CYS A 12 54.54 -11.15 6.78
C CYS A 12 55.21 -9.83 7.18
N SER A 13 54.67 -9.13 8.20
CA SER A 13 55.23 -7.87 8.70
C SER A 13 56.61 -8.06 9.35
N VAL A 14 56.83 -9.15 10.09
CA VAL A 14 58.15 -9.44 10.68
C VAL A 14 59.17 -9.75 9.58
N CYS A 15 58.78 -10.50 8.54
CA CYS A 15 59.66 -10.86 7.41
C CYS A 15 60.06 -9.64 6.56
N VAL A 16 59.17 -8.66 6.37
CA VAL A 16 59.45 -7.39 5.67
C VAL A 16 60.43 -6.53 6.47
N VAL A 17 60.30 -6.48 7.81
CA VAL A 17 61.22 -5.75 8.68
C VAL A 17 62.61 -6.40 8.69
N THR A 18 62.71 -7.73 8.73
CA THR A 18 64.01 -8.44 8.67
C THR A 18 64.69 -8.25 7.31
N ARG A 19 63.93 -8.27 6.21
CA ARG A 19 64.46 -8.00 4.86
C ARG A 19 64.94 -6.57 4.67
N LEU A 20 64.22 -5.57 5.21
CA LEU A 20 64.68 -4.18 5.14
C LEU A 20 65.95 -3.93 5.94
N THR A 21 66.11 -4.59 7.11
CA THR A 21 67.34 -4.48 7.90
C THR A 21 68.53 -5.17 7.22
N CYS A 22 68.33 -6.31 6.55
CA CYS A 22 69.38 -6.97 5.77
C CYS A 22 69.78 -6.18 4.52
N LEU A 23 68.83 -5.60 3.78
CA LEU A 23 69.13 -4.78 2.61
C LEU A 23 69.95 -3.53 2.99
N PHE A 24 69.66 -2.94 4.14
CA PHE A 24 70.42 -1.79 4.65
C PHE A 24 71.86 -2.16 5.03
N THR A 25 72.08 -3.36 5.60
CA THR A 25 73.43 -3.84 5.91
C THR A 25 74.23 -4.23 4.66
N ASP A 26 73.59 -4.78 3.63
CA ASP A 26 74.27 -5.17 2.37
C ASP A 26 74.65 -3.95 1.50
N ILE A 27 73.83 -2.90 1.51
CA ILE A 27 74.16 -1.61 0.86
C ILE A 27 75.35 -0.94 1.57
N LEU A 28 75.43 -1.05 2.90
CA LEU A 28 76.55 -0.54 3.70
C LEU A 28 77.85 -1.34 3.49
N MET A 29 77.77 -2.66 3.25
CA MET A 29 78.95 -3.49 2.97
C MET A 29 79.50 -3.29 1.55
N ASN A 30 78.64 -3.08 0.54
CA ASN A 30 79.07 -2.90 -0.85
C ASN A 30 79.67 -1.51 -1.17
N LEU A 31 79.55 -0.52 -0.27
CA LEU A 31 80.20 0.78 -0.39
C LEU A 31 81.70 0.77 -0.01
N PHE A 32 82.30 -0.40 0.30
CA PHE A 32 83.68 -0.52 0.79
C PHE A 32 84.66 -1.33 -0.09
N ILE A 33 84.31 -1.69 -1.33
CA ILE A 33 85.22 -2.39 -2.26
C ILE A 33 85.21 -1.70 -3.63
N ASP A 34 86.25 -0.92 -3.94
CA ASP A 34 86.56 -0.54 -5.33
C ASP A 34 87.40 -1.66 -5.96
N LYS A 35 86.88 -2.24 -7.05
CA LYS A 35 87.48 -3.35 -7.80
C LYS A 35 88.39 -2.87 -8.93
N THR A 36 89.00 -1.69 -8.89
CA THR A 36 89.96 -1.30 -9.93
C THR A 36 91.08 -0.38 -9.42
N THR A 37 92.10 -0.94 -8.75
CA THR A 37 93.53 -0.53 -8.83
C THR A 37 94.36 -1.18 -7.70
N LYS A 38 95.48 -1.83 -8.06
CA LYS A 38 96.47 -2.39 -7.10
C LYS A 38 97.37 -1.26 -6.54
N LYS A 39 97.08 -0.73 -5.34
CA LYS A 39 98.02 -0.08 -4.38
C LYS A 39 97.26 0.35 -3.09
N PRO A 40 97.91 0.43 -1.90
CA PRO A 40 97.21 0.73 -0.65
C PRO A 40 96.95 2.24 -0.51
N ILE A 41 95.68 2.66 -0.53
CA ILE A 41 95.30 4.04 -0.20
C ILE A 41 94.96 4.12 1.30
N LYS A 42 95.72 4.97 2.01
CA LYS A 42 95.58 5.28 3.44
C LYS A 42 94.15 5.68 3.79
N ARG A 43 93.42 4.81 4.50
CA ARG A 43 92.11 5.06 5.11
C ARG A 43 92.24 6.06 6.27
N LYS A 44 91.58 7.23 6.18
CA LYS A 44 91.23 8.02 7.37
C LYS A 44 90.01 8.97 7.27
N LYS A 45 89.26 9.02 6.15
CA LYS A 45 88.13 9.97 6.01
C LYS A 45 86.71 9.38 5.98
N ASN A 46 86.50 8.09 5.71
CA ASN A 46 85.13 7.54 5.56
C ASN A 46 84.51 6.90 6.82
N VAL A 47 85.27 6.77 7.91
CA VAL A 47 84.74 6.23 9.18
C VAL A 47 83.89 7.26 9.93
N ARG A 48 84.22 8.56 9.81
CA ARG A 48 83.45 9.64 10.46
C ARG A 48 82.04 9.81 9.88
N PHE A 49 81.85 9.59 8.58
CA PHE A 49 80.55 9.80 7.92
C PHE A 49 79.54 8.70 8.28
N VAL A 50 79.99 7.45 8.34
CA VAL A 50 79.16 6.30 8.73
C VAL A 50 78.82 6.35 10.23
N ILE A 51 79.77 6.73 11.09
CA ILE A 51 79.53 6.91 12.53
C ILE A 51 78.55 8.07 12.79
N LEU A 52 78.61 9.16 12.00
CA LEU A 52 77.70 10.29 12.15
C LEU A 52 76.25 9.93 11.75
N GLN A 53 76.06 9.15 10.68
CA GLN A 53 74.74 8.64 10.30
C GLN A 53 74.17 7.64 11.33
N PHE A 54 75.01 6.77 11.90
CA PHE A 54 74.59 5.81 12.93
C PHE A 54 74.23 6.51 14.26
N LEU A 55 74.99 7.53 14.65
CA LEU A 55 74.71 8.37 15.82
C LEU A 55 73.44 9.21 15.64
N PHE A 56 73.16 9.67 14.41
CA PHE A 56 71.91 10.37 14.09
C PHE A 56 70.71 9.43 14.24
N MET A 57 70.77 8.21 13.66
CA MET A 57 69.71 7.21 13.82
C MET A 57 69.45 6.81 15.28
N MET A 58 70.49 6.70 16.11
CA MET A 58 70.31 6.39 17.54
C MET A 58 69.70 7.54 18.34
N LYS A 59 69.97 8.81 17.97
CA LYS A 59 69.44 9.98 18.68
C LYS A 59 67.94 10.17 18.46
N TYR A 60 67.42 9.78 17.28
CA TYR A 60 66.00 9.87 16.95
C TYR A 60 65.25 8.55 17.06
N LYS A 61 65.91 7.43 17.42
CA LYS A 61 65.28 6.11 17.61
C LYS A 61 64.10 6.16 18.57
N ASN A 62 64.26 6.85 19.71
CA ASN A 62 63.20 6.94 20.71
C ASN A 62 62.04 7.86 20.25
N ILE A 63 62.34 8.84 19.39
CA ILE A 63 61.35 9.75 18.80
C ILE A 63 60.57 9.05 17.68
N LEU A 64 61.24 8.28 16.82
CA LEU A 64 60.63 7.44 15.79
C LEU A 64 59.80 6.31 16.39
N LEU A 65 60.28 5.68 17.45
CA LEU A 65 59.54 4.65 18.18
C LEU A 65 58.29 5.25 18.86
N ALA A 66 58.44 6.41 19.51
CA ALA A 66 57.32 7.16 20.10
C ALA A 66 56.29 7.61 19.05
N ALA A 67 56.75 8.09 17.89
CA ALA A 67 55.88 8.47 16.77
C ALA A 67 55.13 7.26 16.19
N PHE A 68 55.79 6.09 16.11
CA PHE A 68 55.17 4.86 15.64
C PHE A 68 54.14 4.31 16.65
N THR A 69 54.43 4.33 17.96
CA THR A 69 53.43 4.01 19.00
C THR A 69 52.30 5.03 19.10
N GLY A 70 52.58 6.31 18.83
CA GLY A 70 51.56 7.37 18.78
C GLY A 70 50.61 7.19 17.59
N ILE A 71 51.14 6.85 16.41
CA ILE A 71 50.34 6.51 15.22
C ILE A 71 49.52 5.25 15.45
N LEU A 72 50.06 4.25 16.17
CA LEU A 72 49.33 3.01 16.49
C LEU A 72 48.18 3.25 17.48
N PHE A 73 48.31 4.21 18.41
CA PHE A 73 47.23 4.60 19.32
C PHE A 73 46.09 5.33 18.61
N VAL A 74 46.39 6.17 17.61
CA VAL A 74 45.37 6.91 16.84
C VAL A 74 44.51 5.97 15.98
N LEU A 75 45.04 4.81 15.55
CA LEU A 75 44.30 3.81 14.78
C LEU A 75 43.35 2.94 15.64
N THR A 76 43.38 3.04 16.97
CA THR A 76 42.48 2.27 17.86
C THR A 76 41.23 3.03 18.32
N SER A 77 41.10 4.32 17.95
CA SER A 77 39.99 5.19 18.41
C SER A 77 38.83 5.35 17.40
N CYS A 78 38.68 4.44 16.43
CA CYS A 78 37.58 4.50 15.47
C CYS A 78 36.86 3.15 15.28
N ASN A 79 36.58 2.43 16.38
CA ASN A 79 35.66 1.29 16.39
C ASN A 79 34.34 1.65 17.09
N LYS A 80 33.86 2.87 16.91
CA LYS A 80 32.43 3.13 17.07
C LYS A 80 31.89 3.25 15.66
N GLU A 81 31.54 2.11 15.06
CA GLU A 81 30.51 2.15 14.02
C GLU A 81 29.40 3.04 14.59
N PRO A 82 29.03 4.15 13.94
CA PRO A 82 27.86 4.87 14.36
C PRO A 82 26.73 3.85 14.26
N GLN A 83 26.27 3.34 15.40
CA GLN A 83 25.04 2.57 15.48
C GLN A 83 23.96 3.58 15.12
N VAL A 84 23.73 3.71 13.81
CA VAL A 84 22.58 4.40 13.28
C VAL A 84 21.42 3.56 13.77
N ASP A 85 20.81 3.99 14.87
CA ASP A 85 19.56 3.41 15.32
C ASP A 85 18.54 3.72 14.22
N LEU A 86 18.26 2.70 13.40
CA LEU A 86 17.27 2.79 12.33
C LEU A 86 15.85 2.83 12.90
N THR A 87 15.69 2.70 14.22
CA THR A 87 14.41 2.78 14.90
C THR A 87 14.31 4.08 15.69
N ALA A 88 13.22 4.82 15.47
CA ALA A 88 12.85 5.91 16.37
C ALA A 88 12.37 5.33 17.71
N GLU A 89 12.31 6.16 18.76
CA GLU A 89 11.65 5.77 20.01
C GLU A 89 10.23 5.26 19.72
N TRP A 90 9.83 4.18 20.40
CA TRP A 90 8.52 3.60 20.22
C TRP A 90 7.43 4.65 20.46
N LYS A 91 6.49 4.76 19.52
CA LYS A 91 5.36 5.67 19.59
C LYS A 91 4.09 4.87 19.38
N ASP A 92 3.13 5.04 20.28
CA ASP A 92 1.74 4.60 20.07
C ASP A 92 1.18 5.38 18.88
N ILE A 93 1.13 4.75 17.71
CA ILE A 93 0.49 5.29 16.50
C ILE A 93 -0.73 4.45 16.20
N THR A 94 -1.91 5.02 16.44
CA THR A 94 -3.20 4.38 16.16
C THR A 94 -3.54 4.59 14.69
N VAL A 95 -3.90 3.51 14.00
CA VAL A 95 -4.30 3.48 12.59
C VAL A 95 -5.80 3.17 12.53
N ILE A 96 -6.58 4.06 11.92
CA ILE A 96 -8.04 3.95 11.86
C ILE A 96 -8.50 3.89 10.41
N TYR A 97 -9.37 2.94 10.10
CA TYR A 97 -10.13 2.91 8.86
C TYR A 97 -11.61 2.75 9.18
N GLY A 98 -12.43 3.74 8.82
CA GLY A 98 -13.89 3.64 8.95
C GLY A 98 -14.56 4.37 7.79
N LEU A 99 -15.50 3.69 7.12
CA LEU A 99 -16.29 4.24 6.03
C LEU A 99 -17.77 4.07 6.35
N MET A 100 -18.47 5.19 6.52
CA MET A 100 -19.91 5.19 6.83
C MET A 100 -20.75 5.27 5.56
N ASP A 101 -21.78 4.42 5.43
CA ASP A 101 -22.69 4.40 4.29
C ASP A 101 -24.15 4.56 4.73
N ILE A 102 -24.86 5.55 4.21
CA ILE A 102 -26.26 5.81 4.58
C ILE A 102 -27.22 4.66 4.26
N ASN A 103 -26.86 3.81 3.29
CA ASN A 103 -27.69 2.68 2.89
C ASN A 103 -27.40 1.40 3.69
N ASP A 104 -26.46 1.46 4.64
CA ASP A 104 -26.16 0.37 5.57
C ASP A 104 -26.67 0.68 6.98
N THR A 105 -26.92 -0.37 7.75
CA THR A 105 -27.28 -0.30 9.16
C THR A 105 -26.14 -0.75 10.07
N ALA A 106 -25.21 -1.58 9.58
CA ALA A 106 -24.09 -2.09 10.34
C ALA A 106 -22.78 -1.42 9.89
N HIS A 107 -22.21 -0.59 10.76
CA HIS A 107 -21.02 0.18 10.45
C HIS A 107 -19.82 -0.36 11.22
N TYR A 108 -18.71 -0.54 10.51
CA TYR A 108 -17.48 -1.09 11.07
C TYR A 108 -16.34 -0.08 11.01
N VAL A 109 -15.56 -0.03 12.08
CA VAL A 109 -14.31 0.72 12.16
C VAL A 109 -13.20 -0.26 12.51
N ARG A 110 -12.16 -0.30 11.67
CA ARG A 110 -10.93 -1.05 11.94
C ARG A 110 -9.98 -0.13 12.70
N ILE A 111 -9.55 -0.57 13.88
CA ILE A 111 -8.58 0.15 14.71
C ILE A 111 -7.40 -0.79 14.95
N SER A 112 -6.22 -0.34 14.52
CA SER A 112 -4.95 -1.05 14.66
C SER A 112 -3.88 -0.11 15.20
N LYS A 113 -2.71 -0.64 15.54
CA LYS A 113 -1.52 0.13 15.90
C LYS A 113 -0.40 -0.11 14.90
N ALA A 114 0.42 0.91 14.66
CA ALA A 114 1.69 0.71 14.00
C ALA A 114 2.63 -0.05 14.95
N PHE A 115 3.50 -0.88 14.38
CA PHE A 115 4.54 -1.57 15.11
C PHE A 115 5.90 -1.16 14.57
N LEU A 116 6.85 -1.04 15.48
CA LEU A 116 8.26 -0.85 15.18
C LEU A 116 9.03 -1.88 16.02
N GLY A 117 9.99 -2.55 15.42
CA GLY A 117 10.81 -3.56 16.09
C GLY A 117 12.21 -3.55 15.53
N THR A 118 13.17 -3.97 16.35
CA THR A 118 14.60 -4.04 15.99
C THR A 118 14.93 -5.23 15.07
N GLY A 119 14.01 -6.20 14.95
CA GLY A 119 14.11 -7.35 14.06
C GLY A 119 13.46 -7.12 12.68
N ASN A 120 13.30 -8.22 11.94
CA ASN A 120 12.68 -8.18 10.62
C ASN A 120 11.18 -7.82 10.72
N LEU A 121 10.76 -6.66 10.18
CA LEU A 121 9.36 -6.21 10.18
C LEU A 121 8.35 -7.25 9.63
N TYR A 122 8.78 -8.09 8.68
CA TYR A 122 7.96 -9.18 8.16
C TYR A 122 7.59 -10.21 9.24
N SER A 123 8.45 -10.44 10.23
CA SER A 123 8.18 -11.37 11.33
C SER A 123 7.16 -10.84 12.33
N TYR A 124 7.03 -9.51 12.45
CA TYR A 124 6.03 -8.88 13.32
C TYR A 124 4.66 -8.73 12.63
N ALA A 125 4.63 -8.59 11.31
CA ALA A 125 3.39 -8.46 10.54
C ALA A 125 2.42 -9.65 10.73
N GLY A 126 2.95 -10.84 11.02
CA GLY A 126 2.17 -12.05 11.28
C GLY A 126 1.69 -12.21 12.74
N ILE A 127 1.99 -11.26 13.63
CA ILE A 127 1.68 -11.37 15.06
C ILE A 127 0.47 -10.50 15.41
N LYS A 128 -0.54 -11.11 16.04
CA LYS A 128 -1.77 -10.43 16.49
C LYS A 128 -1.49 -9.16 17.30
N ASP A 129 -0.63 -9.29 18.31
CA ASP A 129 -0.31 -8.22 19.27
C ASP A 129 0.53 -7.11 18.67
N SER A 130 1.10 -7.30 17.47
CA SER A 130 1.76 -6.22 16.73
C SER A 130 0.76 -5.32 16.01
N ILE A 131 -0.42 -5.83 15.66
CA ILE A 131 -1.42 -5.11 14.85
C ILE A 131 -2.57 -4.59 15.70
N TYR A 132 -3.04 -5.37 16.67
CA TYR A 132 -4.23 -5.04 17.45
C TYR A 132 -3.89 -4.58 18.86
N TYR A 133 -4.78 -3.75 19.41
CA TYR A 133 -4.80 -3.48 20.84
C TYR A 133 -5.44 -4.67 21.57
N PRO A 134 -5.04 -4.93 22.84
CA PRO A 134 -5.87 -5.72 23.74
C PRO A 134 -7.22 -5.02 23.96
N ASP A 135 -8.13 -5.65 24.69
CA ASP A 135 -9.48 -5.11 24.94
C ASP A 135 -9.46 -3.97 25.98
N ILE A 136 -8.80 -2.87 25.60
CA ILE A 136 -8.54 -1.68 26.43
C ILE A 136 -9.08 -0.39 25.78
N LEU A 137 -9.68 -0.50 24.59
CA LEU A 137 -10.19 0.65 23.84
C LEU A 137 -11.67 0.87 24.14
N THR A 138 -12.02 2.09 24.52
CA THR A 138 -13.41 2.56 24.49
C THR A 138 -13.63 3.30 23.18
N VAL A 139 -14.58 2.83 22.37
CA VAL A 139 -14.85 3.37 21.03
C VAL A 139 -16.29 3.84 20.94
N THR A 140 -16.48 5.09 20.52
CA THR A 140 -17.81 5.69 20.35
C THR A 140 -17.91 6.47 19.04
N ILE A 141 -19.11 6.49 18.46
CA ILE A 141 -19.51 7.45 17.42
C ILE A 141 -20.49 8.43 18.04
N GLU A 142 -20.19 9.72 17.96
CA GLU A 142 -21.08 10.81 18.37
C GLU A 142 -21.78 11.40 17.14
N GLU A 143 -23.09 11.55 17.21
CA GLU A 143 -23.93 12.17 16.18
C GLU A 143 -24.23 13.63 16.55
N TYR A 144 -23.85 14.55 15.68
CA TYR A 144 -24.01 15.99 15.87
C TYR A 144 -24.98 16.61 14.89
N ASP A 145 -25.79 17.53 15.40
CA ASP A 145 -26.60 18.49 14.65
C ASP A 145 -25.99 19.88 14.79
N GLY A 146 -25.14 20.25 13.85
CA GLY A 146 -24.25 21.40 14.03
C GLY A 146 -23.36 21.19 15.26
N SER A 147 -23.53 22.00 16.30
CA SER A 147 -22.78 21.89 17.57
C SER A 147 -23.49 21.04 18.64
N THR A 148 -24.75 20.62 18.42
CA THR A 148 -25.52 19.90 19.42
C THR A 148 -25.31 18.39 19.29
N LEU A 149 -24.81 17.77 20.35
CA LEU A 149 -24.75 16.31 20.45
C LEU A 149 -26.17 15.74 20.52
N LYS A 150 -26.52 14.83 19.61
CA LYS A 150 -27.84 14.17 19.56
C LYS A 150 -27.79 12.77 20.13
N ASN A 151 -26.81 11.98 19.73
CA ASN A 151 -26.66 10.60 20.16
C ASN A 151 -25.18 10.23 20.33
N THR A 152 -24.93 9.21 21.13
CA THR A 152 -23.62 8.55 21.25
C THR A 152 -23.83 7.05 21.11
N TYR A 153 -23.21 6.46 20.09
CA TYR A 153 -23.26 5.03 19.81
C TYR A 153 -21.97 4.38 20.32
N PRO A 154 -22.01 3.53 21.35
CA PRO A 154 -20.85 2.70 21.70
C PRO A 154 -20.62 1.64 20.62
N LEU A 155 -19.36 1.39 20.28
CA LEU A 155 -18.99 0.36 19.31
C LEU A 155 -18.58 -0.91 20.04
N GLN A 156 -19.20 -2.02 19.67
CA GLN A 156 -18.87 -3.35 20.17
C GLN A 156 -17.64 -3.89 19.43
N ARG A 157 -16.66 -4.40 20.17
CA ARG A 157 -15.54 -5.16 19.63
C ARG A 157 -16.05 -6.51 19.11
N VAL A 158 -15.89 -6.76 17.82
CA VAL A 158 -16.31 -8.00 17.15
C VAL A 158 -15.10 -8.68 16.50
N VAL A 159 -15.14 -10.00 16.42
CA VAL A 159 -14.06 -10.83 15.86
C VAL A 159 -14.63 -11.69 14.75
N ASN A 160 -14.03 -11.61 13.56
CA ASN A 160 -14.36 -12.45 12.39
C ASN A 160 -15.80 -12.36 11.87
N GLU A 161 -16.57 -11.32 12.23
CA GLU A 161 -17.85 -11.04 11.54
C GLU A 161 -17.64 -10.74 10.05
N ILE A 162 -16.52 -10.12 9.72
CA ILE A 162 -16.02 -9.99 8.35
C ILE A 162 -14.65 -10.69 8.33
N PRO A 163 -14.53 -11.89 7.76
CA PRO A 163 -13.26 -12.58 7.64
C PRO A 163 -12.27 -11.76 6.82
N LYS A 164 -10.98 -11.85 7.15
CA LYS A 164 -9.91 -11.25 6.38
C LYS A 164 -9.31 -12.31 5.47
N ASP A 165 -8.97 -11.94 4.23
CA ASP A 165 -8.24 -12.82 3.33
C ASP A 165 -6.85 -13.16 3.88
N SER A 166 -6.39 -14.38 3.60
CA SER A 166 -5.04 -14.80 3.95
C SER A 166 -3.99 -13.94 3.26
N GLY A 167 -2.90 -13.64 3.96
CA GLY A 167 -1.81 -12.87 3.39
C GLY A 167 -0.65 -12.69 4.35
N LEU A 168 0.24 -11.75 4.03
CA LEU A 168 1.45 -11.49 4.83
C LEU A 168 1.14 -11.02 6.26
N PHE A 169 0.07 -10.25 6.42
CA PHE A 169 -0.34 -9.74 7.72
C PHE A 169 -1.28 -10.72 8.41
N TYR A 170 -1.20 -10.81 9.75
CA TYR A 170 -2.06 -11.65 10.59
C TYR A 170 -3.52 -11.63 10.11
N SER A 171 -4.08 -12.81 9.84
CA SER A 171 -5.39 -12.99 9.20
C SER A 171 -6.34 -13.93 9.94
N ASP A 172 -5.86 -14.71 10.92
CA ASP A 172 -6.66 -15.64 11.72
C ASP A 172 -7.82 -14.96 12.47
N GLU A 173 -7.58 -13.73 12.95
CA GLU A 173 -8.63 -12.88 13.51
C GLU A 173 -8.65 -11.50 12.85
N ASN A 174 -9.83 -11.10 12.38
CA ASN A 174 -10.16 -9.75 12.01
C ASN A 174 -10.96 -9.08 13.13
N ILE A 175 -10.30 -8.21 13.89
CA ILE A 175 -10.92 -7.47 14.99
C ILE A 175 -11.43 -6.13 14.44
N LEU A 176 -12.73 -5.90 14.59
CA LEU A 176 -13.41 -4.70 14.16
C LEU A 176 -14.24 -4.13 15.33
N TYR A 177 -14.62 -2.86 15.22
CA TYR A 177 -15.52 -2.19 16.15
C TYR A 177 -16.81 -1.85 15.40
N LYS A 178 -17.95 -2.32 15.89
CA LYS A 178 -19.24 -2.26 15.18
C LYS A 178 -20.26 -1.47 15.97
N PHE A 179 -21.04 -0.65 15.28
CA PHE A 179 -22.32 -0.18 15.80
C PHE A 179 -23.42 -0.38 14.76
N THR A 180 -24.66 -0.46 15.22
CA THR A 180 -25.82 -0.63 14.35
C THR A 180 -26.79 0.52 14.55
N ALA A 181 -26.92 1.36 13.52
CA ALA A 181 -27.85 2.47 13.50
C ALA A 181 -28.10 2.94 12.06
N PRO A 182 -29.32 3.40 11.72
CA PRO A 182 -29.53 4.16 10.50
C PRO A 182 -28.81 5.51 10.60
N LEU A 183 -28.13 5.92 9.53
CA LEU A 183 -27.45 7.22 9.49
C LEU A 183 -28.36 8.32 8.95
N ASN A 184 -28.12 9.54 9.39
CA ASN A 184 -28.86 10.73 8.97
C ASN A 184 -27.95 11.66 8.15
N SER A 185 -28.36 11.92 6.92
CA SER A 185 -27.61 12.76 5.97
C SER A 185 -27.50 14.25 6.28
N SER A 186 -28.10 14.70 7.38
CA SER A 186 -28.00 16.09 7.86
C SER A 186 -27.17 16.19 9.15
N ARG A 187 -26.45 15.12 9.50
CA ARG A 187 -25.66 15.02 10.73
C ARG A 187 -24.19 14.85 10.42
N THR A 188 -23.37 15.29 11.36
CA THR A 188 -21.93 15.01 11.39
C THR A 188 -21.68 13.90 12.39
N TYR A 189 -20.83 12.95 12.01
CA TYR A 189 -20.49 11.82 12.85
C TYR A 189 -19.03 11.90 13.25
N LYS A 190 -18.77 11.85 14.56
CA LYS A 190 -17.43 11.95 15.13
C LYS A 190 -17.05 10.66 15.83
N LEU A 191 -15.99 10.03 15.35
CA LEU A 191 -15.34 8.91 16.00
C LEU A 191 -14.49 9.40 17.17
N LYS A 192 -14.62 8.73 18.31
CA LYS A 192 -13.73 8.85 19.45
C LYS A 192 -13.24 7.48 19.88
N VAL A 193 -11.92 7.35 19.99
CA VAL A 193 -11.23 6.15 20.47
C VAL A 193 -10.39 6.58 21.66
N LYS A 194 -10.66 5.99 22.82
CA LYS A 194 -9.91 6.25 24.05
C LYS A 194 -9.19 4.98 24.48
N ASN A 195 -7.87 5.06 24.65
CA ASN A 195 -7.09 4.02 25.27
C ASN A 195 -7.24 4.13 26.80
N GLY A 196 -7.79 3.10 27.45
CA GLY A 196 -8.04 3.08 28.89
C GLY A 196 -6.77 3.05 29.76
N GLU A 197 -5.64 2.58 29.22
CA GLU A 197 -4.37 2.49 29.94
C GLU A 197 -3.55 3.79 29.82
N THR A 198 -3.44 4.34 28.61
CA THR A 198 -2.61 5.53 28.36
C THR A 198 -3.38 6.84 28.45
N GLY A 199 -4.72 6.79 28.44
CA GLY A 199 -5.59 7.97 28.36
C GLY A 199 -5.59 8.66 27.00
N LYS A 200 -4.83 8.16 26.01
CA LYS A 200 -4.74 8.73 24.66
C LYS A 200 -6.09 8.72 23.97
N GLU A 201 -6.49 9.87 23.43
CA GLU A 201 -7.71 10.04 22.64
C GLU A 201 -7.38 10.31 21.17
N VAL A 202 -7.99 9.51 20.30
CA VAL A 202 -7.87 9.57 18.84
C VAL A 202 -9.25 9.85 18.27
N THR A 203 -9.36 10.82 17.38
CA THR A 203 -10.66 11.26 16.86
C THR A 203 -10.65 11.44 15.35
N GLY A 204 -11.80 11.29 14.72
CA GLY A 204 -12.01 11.58 13.30
C GLY A 204 -13.46 11.99 13.08
N GLU A 205 -13.75 12.70 12.00
CA GLU A 205 -15.11 13.16 11.72
C GLU A 205 -15.42 13.13 10.22
N THR A 206 -16.69 12.95 9.89
CA THR A 206 -17.19 13.02 8.51
C THR A 206 -18.68 13.35 8.49
N GLU A 207 -19.12 13.88 7.36
CA GLU A 207 -20.53 14.09 7.03
C GLU A 207 -20.98 13.00 6.06
N ILE A 208 -22.27 12.66 6.08
CA ILE A 208 -22.78 11.52 5.32
C ILE A 208 -23.09 11.89 3.87
N VAL A 209 -22.53 11.11 2.94
CA VAL A 209 -22.82 11.23 1.51
C VAL A 209 -24.26 10.82 1.23
N ARG A 210 -25.02 11.73 0.61
CA ARG A 210 -26.41 11.45 0.21
C ARG A 210 -26.48 10.58 -1.03
N ASN A 211 -27.59 9.85 -1.13
CA ASN A 211 -27.94 9.12 -2.34
C ASN A 211 -27.99 10.06 -3.55
N PRO A 212 -27.39 9.67 -4.69
CA PRO A 212 -27.60 10.38 -5.94
C PRO A 212 -29.03 10.15 -6.47
N THR A 213 -29.50 11.07 -7.30
CA THR A 213 -30.69 10.86 -8.12
C THR A 213 -30.28 10.24 -9.45
N ILE A 214 -30.86 9.10 -9.81
CA ILE A 214 -30.56 8.41 -11.06
C ILE A 214 -31.57 8.87 -12.11
N ASN A 215 -31.10 9.62 -13.11
CA ASN A 215 -31.93 10.08 -14.23
C ASN A 215 -31.97 9.02 -15.35
N ARG A 216 -30.86 8.31 -15.57
CA ARG A 216 -30.76 7.24 -16.55
C ARG A 216 -29.80 6.13 -16.06
N PRO A 217 -30.18 4.84 -16.13
CA PRO A 217 -31.42 4.32 -16.72
C PRO A 217 -32.67 4.54 -15.87
N SER A 218 -33.81 4.67 -16.55
CA SER A 218 -35.12 4.58 -15.90
C SER A 218 -35.45 3.12 -15.55
N PRO A 219 -36.12 2.81 -14.42
CA PRO A 219 -36.46 1.43 -14.05
C PRO A 219 -37.30 0.64 -15.07
N VAL A 220 -38.02 1.35 -15.95
CA VAL A 220 -38.86 0.72 -17.00
C VAL A 220 -38.16 0.65 -18.37
N GLN A 221 -36.98 1.24 -18.51
CA GLN A 221 -36.24 1.29 -19.77
C GLN A 221 -35.57 -0.07 -20.08
N GLN A 222 -35.53 -0.44 -21.36
CA GLN A 222 -34.61 -1.46 -21.85
C GLN A 222 -33.27 -0.82 -22.25
N ILE A 223 -32.17 -1.45 -21.88
CA ILE A 223 -30.82 -0.98 -22.18
C ILE A 223 -30.41 -1.49 -23.56
N SER A 224 -29.91 -0.58 -24.38
CA SER A 224 -29.40 -0.89 -25.69
C SER A 224 -27.95 -0.46 -25.81
N PHE A 225 -27.11 -1.38 -26.27
CA PHE A 225 -25.72 -1.16 -26.62
C PHE A 225 -25.49 -1.29 -28.13
N PHE A 226 -26.48 -1.80 -28.88
CA PHE A 226 -26.44 -1.93 -30.33
C PHE A 226 -27.79 -1.56 -30.92
N ASN A 227 -27.79 -0.86 -32.05
CA ASN A 227 -29.01 -0.52 -32.76
C ASN A 227 -29.56 -1.72 -33.56
N ASN A 228 -30.72 -1.53 -34.21
CA ASN A 228 -31.38 -2.53 -35.04
C ASN A 228 -30.59 -2.97 -36.30
N THR A 229 -29.54 -2.23 -36.68
CA THR A 229 -28.61 -2.61 -37.76
C THR A 229 -27.37 -3.32 -37.23
N GLY A 230 -27.28 -3.59 -35.93
CA GLY A 230 -26.14 -4.25 -35.28
C GLY A 230 -24.89 -3.36 -35.12
N LEU A 231 -25.03 -2.05 -35.29
CA LEU A 231 -23.96 -1.07 -35.05
C LEU A 231 -23.91 -0.70 -33.55
N PRO A 232 -22.71 -0.46 -32.99
CA PRO A 232 -22.56 -0.09 -31.60
C PRO A 232 -23.26 1.25 -31.31
N TYR A 233 -23.88 1.34 -30.14
CA TYR A 233 -24.58 2.50 -29.63
C TYR A 233 -24.00 2.91 -28.27
N ASP A 234 -23.87 4.21 -28.06
CA ASP A 234 -23.38 4.79 -26.81
C ASP A 234 -24.52 4.89 -25.81
N PHE A 235 -24.55 3.96 -24.86
CA PHE A 235 -25.43 4.07 -23.71
C PHE A 235 -24.89 5.14 -22.75
N LYS A 236 -25.73 6.12 -22.40
CA LYS A 236 -25.38 7.15 -21.40
C LYS A 236 -26.12 6.86 -20.11
N SER A 237 -25.39 6.66 -19.03
CA SER A 237 -25.90 6.61 -17.66
C SER A 237 -25.78 8.01 -17.07
N GLU A 238 -26.85 8.55 -16.51
CA GLU A 238 -26.92 9.94 -16.03
C GLU A 238 -27.43 9.99 -14.60
N ILE A 239 -26.70 10.68 -13.74
CA ILE A 239 -27.08 10.90 -12.35
C ILE A 239 -26.92 12.38 -11.96
N VAL A 240 -27.59 12.77 -10.88
CA VAL A 240 -27.34 14.01 -10.16
C VAL A 240 -26.76 13.65 -8.79
N THR A 241 -25.61 14.21 -8.44
CA THR A 241 -24.93 13.86 -7.18
C THR A 241 -25.73 14.27 -5.95
N GLY A 242 -25.69 13.44 -4.91
CA GLY A 242 -26.15 13.82 -3.57
C GLY A 242 -25.20 14.81 -2.91
N ASN A 243 -25.68 15.53 -1.88
CA ASN A 243 -24.83 16.36 -1.04
C ASN A 243 -23.69 15.52 -0.42
N LYS A 244 -22.52 16.13 -0.26
CA LYS A 244 -21.24 15.57 0.20
C LYS A 244 -20.57 14.56 -0.73
N ALA A 245 -21.18 14.22 -1.87
CA ALA A 245 -20.50 13.40 -2.89
C ALA A 245 -19.46 14.23 -3.64
N ASN A 246 -18.19 13.85 -3.55
CA ASN A 246 -17.09 14.48 -4.27
C ASN A 246 -16.63 13.65 -5.48
N ARG A 247 -16.59 12.33 -5.37
CA ARG A 247 -16.23 11.43 -6.48
C ARG A 247 -17.30 10.38 -6.65
N VAL A 248 -17.66 10.08 -7.90
CA VAL A 248 -18.57 8.99 -8.23
C VAL A 248 -17.95 8.05 -9.25
N GLN A 249 -17.94 6.77 -8.92
CA GLN A 249 -17.66 5.70 -9.86
C GLN A 249 -18.97 5.01 -10.23
N ALA A 250 -19.20 4.81 -11.53
CA ALA A 250 -20.30 4.01 -12.02
C ALA A 250 -19.78 2.64 -12.46
N VAL A 251 -20.48 1.59 -12.05
CA VAL A 251 -20.19 0.20 -12.36
C VAL A 251 -21.44 -0.42 -12.98
N ILE A 252 -21.28 -1.15 -14.06
CA ILE A 252 -22.33 -1.99 -14.63
C ILE A 252 -22.11 -3.43 -14.15
N LYS A 253 -23.19 -4.09 -13.76
CA LYS A 253 -23.26 -5.52 -13.48
C LYS A 253 -24.21 -6.16 -14.47
N PHE A 254 -23.75 -7.20 -15.16
CA PHE A 254 -24.55 -8.00 -16.08
C PHE A 254 -24.69 -9.43 -15.53
N GLU A 255 -25.92 -9.86 -15.31
CA GLU A 255 -26.28 -11.16 -14.75
C GLU A 255 -26.87 -12.08 -15.83
N PHE A 256 -26.43 -13.34 -15.87
CA PHE A 256 -26.84 -14.33 -16.85
C PHE A 256 -26.74 -15.74 -16.28
N TRP A 257 -27.38 -16.71 -16.93
CA TRP A 257 -27.29 -18.12 -16.55
C TRP A 257 -26.21 -18.82 -17.35
N GLU A 258 -25.35 -19.58 -16.68
CA GLU A 258 -24.47 -20.57 -17.29
C GLU A 258 -25.07 -21.96 -17.10
N HIS A 259 -25.11 -22.73 -18.19
CA HIS A 259 -25.61 -24.08 -18.20
C HIS A 259 -24.48 -25.07 -18.43
N THR A 260 -24.39 -26.06 -17.57
CA THR A 260 -23.62 -27.29 -17.81
C THR A 260 -24.58 -28.39 -18.24
N ALA A 261 -24.06 -29.60 -18.48
CA ALA A 261 -24.90 -30.76 -18.78
C ALA A 261 -25.89 -31.11 -17.66
N THR A 262 -25.59 -30.72 -16.41
CA THR A 262 -26.34 -31.17 -15.22
C THR A 262 -26.98 -30.05 -14.43
N ASP A 263 -26.49 -28.80 -14.55
CA ASP A 263 -26.94 -27.70 -13.68
C ASP A 263 -27.01 -26.35 -14.42
N SER A 264 -27.72 -25.40 -13.83
CA SER A 264 -27.79 -24.00 -14.25
C SER A 264 -27.38 -23.09 -13.09
N THR A 265 -26.32 -22.32 -13.26
CA THR A 265 -25.82 -21.41 -12.22
C THR A 265 -25.98 -19.95 -12.66
N LEU A 266 -26.42 -19.08 -11.75
CA LEU A 266 -26.49 -17.65 -11.99
C LEU A 266 -25.09 -17.07 -11.83
N LYS A 267 -24.63 -16.35 -12.85
CA LYS A 267 -23.35 -15.66 -12.86
C LYS A 267 -23.56 -14.17 -13.10
N SER A 268 -22.56 -13.40 -12.69
CA SER A 268 -22.50 -11.98 -12.95
C SER A 268 -21.10 -11.57 -13.33
N ILE A 269 -21.01 -10.63 -14.25
CA ILE A 269 -19.77 -9.88 -14.51
C ILE A 269 -20.02 -8.42 -14.13
N SER A 270 -18.98 -7.76 -13.64
CA SER A 270 -19.06 -6.37 -13.21
C SER A 270 -17.83 -5.61 -13.67
N PHE A 271 -18.03 -4.44 -14.28
CA PHE A 271 -16.92 -3.57 -14.68
C PHE A 271 -17.27 -2.09 -14.55
N SER A 272 -16.24 -1.28 -14.34
CA SER A 272 -16.36 0.17 -14.22
C SER A 272 -16.66 0.78 -15.59
N ILE A 273 -17.71 1.60 -15.68
CA ILE A 273 -18.04 2.39 -16.88
C ILE A 273 -17.42 3.79 -16.84
N GLY A 274 -16.83 4.17 -15.70
CA GLY A 274 -16.08 5.41 -15.57
C GLY A 274 -16.09 5.95 -14.15
N THR A 275 -15.31 7.00 -13.93
CA THR A 275 -15.25 7.72 -12.66
C THR A 275 -15.16 9.21 -12.95
N GLN A 276 -15.94 10.01 -12.22
CA GLN A 276 -15.96 11.47 -12.34
C GLN A 276 -15.87 12.10 -10.95
N THR A 277 -15.28 13.29 -10.90
CA THR A 277 -15.20 14.12 -9.70
C THR A 277 -16.17 15.29 -9.87
N ALA A 278 -16.96 15.56 -8.85
CA ALA A 278 -17.90 16.68 -8.80
C ALA A 278 -17.15 18.01 -8.73
N SER A 279 -17.74 19.06 -9.28
CA SER A 279 -17.17 20.42 -9.21
C SER A 279 -17.26 21.02 -7.79
N SER A 280 -18.23 20.55 -7.00
CA SER A 280 -18.43 20.89 -5.59
C SER A 280 -19.07 19.71 -4.85
N ASP A 281 -18.97 19.71 -3.53
CA ASP A 281 -19.58 18.72 -2.63
C ASP A 281 -20.97 19.12 -2.14
N ASN A 282 -21.58 20.20 -2.66
CA ASN A 282 -22.94 20.61 -2.29
C ASN A 282 -24.05 19.73 -2.88
N GLY A 283 -23.69 18.76 -3.74
CA GLY A 283 -24.64 17.99 -4.54
C GLY A 283 -25.14 18.74 -5.77
N GLY A 284 -26.05 18.14 -6.53
CA GLY A 284 -26.66 18.77 -7.71
C GLY A 284 -25.80 18.75 -8.98
N ASN A 285 -24.65 18.06 -8.98
CA ASN A 285 -23.80 17.97 -10.17
C ASN A 285 -24.35 16.86 -11.08
N THR A 286 -24.66 17.18 -12.34
CA THR A 286 -25.01 16.17 -13.34
C THR A 286 -23.76 15.46 -13.82
N MET A 287 -23.73 14.13 -13.73
CA MET A 287 -22.65 13.28 -14.23
C MET A 287 -23.18 12.32 -15.28
N THR A 288 -22.47 12.23 -16.41
CA THR A 288 -22.83 11.38 -17.54
C THR A 288 -21.71 10.38 -17.82
N PHE A 289 -21.98 9.10 -17.59
CA PHE A 289 -21.06 7.99 -17.89
C PHE A 289 -21.48 7.34 -19.20
N VAL A 290 -20.54 7.19 -20.14
CA VAL A 290 -20.83 6.65 -21.47
C VAL A 290 -20.20 5.28 -21.60
N LEU A 291 -21.00 4.29 -22.01
CA LEU A 291 -20.55 2.95 -22.35
C LEU A 291 -20.89 2.66 -23.81
N ASN A 292 -19.85 2.52 -24.63
CA ASN A 292 -19.99 2.10 -26.03
C ASN A 292 -20.27 0.60 -26.11
N GLY A 293 -21.09 0.19 -27.08
CA GLY A 293 -21.45 -1.22 -27.27
C GLY A 293 -20.29 -2.15 -27.59
N ASN A 294 -19.27 -1.70 -28.33
CA ASN A 294 -18.09 -2.53 -28.58
C ASN A 294 -17.30 -2.76 -27.28
N THR A 295 -17.09 -1.72 -26.48
CA THR A 295 -16.44 -1.84 -25.16
C THR A 295 -17.22 -2.77 -24.23
N PHE A 296 -18.56 -2.69 -24.25
CA PHE A 296 -19.39 -3.65 -23.52
C PHE A 296 -19.11 -5.09 -23.96
N LEU A 297 -19.12 -5.36 -25.27
CA LEU A 297 -18.88 -6.70 -25.82
C LEU A 297 -17.45 -7.21 -25.55
N GLU A 298 -16.45 -6.34 -25.64
CA GLU A 298 -15.05 -6.66 -25.32
C GLU A 298 -14.87 -7.03 -23.84
N ASN A 299 -15.52 -6.30 -22.94
CA ASN A 299 -15.54 -6.63 -21.51
C ASN A 299 -16.27 -7.95 -21.24
N LEU A 300 -17.36 -8.26 -21.97
CA LEU A 300 -17.99 -9.59 -21.88
C LEU A 300 -16.97 -10.68 -22.23
N LYS A 301 -16.29 -10.55 -23.37
CA LYS A 301 -15.33 -11.54 -23.86
C LYS A 301 -14.17 -11.76 -22.91
N SER A 302 -13.62 -10.69 -22.33
CA SER A 302 -12.44 -10.77 -21.48
C SER A 302 -12.73 -11.30 -20.07
N MET A 303 -13.98 -11.17 -19.60
CA MET A 303 -14.37 -11.55 -18.24
C MET A 303 -15.11 -12.89 -18.14
N LEU A 304 -15.65 -13.40 -19.24
CA LEU A 304 -16.28 -14.72 -19.24
C LEU A 304 -15.24 -15.83 -19.15
N SER A 305 -15.58 -16.87 -18.38
CA SER A 305 -14.77 -18.08 -18.31
C SER A 305 -14.82 -18.85 -19.63
N ASP A 306 -13.68 -19.39 -20.03
CA ASP A 306 -13.56 -20.37 -21.13
C ASP A 306 -13.63 -21.81 -20.59
N ASP A 307 -14.61 -22.08 -19.73
CA ASP A 307 -14.80 -23.42 -19.18
C ASP A 307 -15.48 -24.33 -20.21
N PRO A 308 -14.88 -25.47 -20.59
CA PRO A 308 -15.45 -26.39 -21.57
C PRO A 308 -16.73 -27.08 -21.10
N SER A 309 -16.99 -27.14 -19.78
CA SER A 309 -18.22 -27.71 -19.22
C SER A 309 -19.46 -26.84 -19.48
N ILE A 310 -19.26 -25.56 -19.82
CA ILE A 310 -20.34 -24.62 -20.15
C ILE A 310 -20.80 -24.90 -21.58
N ILE A 311 -22.01 -25.45 -21.69
CA ILE A 311 -22.63 -25.81 -22.98
C ILE A 311 -23.35 -24.63 -23.62
N LYS A 312 -23.92 -23.72 -22.82
CA LYS A 312 -24.57 -22.49 -23.28
C LYS A 312 -24.76 -21.49 -22.15
N ARG A 313 -25.01 -20.24 -22.53
CA ARG A 313 -25.44 -19.14 -21.67
C ARG A 313 -26.81 -18.64 -22.11
N THR A 314 -27.65 -18.22 -21.18
CA THR A 314 -28.94 -17.58 -21.49
C THR A 314 -29.13 -16.31 -20.70
N PHE A 315 -29.85 -15.35 -21.27
CA PHE A 315 -30.20 -14.12 -20.58
C PHE A 315 -31.10 -14.42 -19.39
N LYS A 316 -30.91 -13.70 -18.28
CA LYS A 316 -31.73 -13.91 -17.08
C LYS A 316 -33.21 -13.69 -17.37
N SER A 317 -33.51 -12.69 -18.19
CA SER A 317 -34.88 -12.38 -18.62
C SER A 317 -35.53 -13.40 -19.56
N ASP A 318 -34.78 -14.33 -20.16
CA ASP A 318 -35.35 -15.37 -21.03
C ASP A 318 -36.01 -16.50 -20.21
N LYS A 319 -35.57 -16.71 -18.96
CA LYS A 319 -36.28 -17.53 -17.97
C LYS A 319 -37.34 -16.68 -17.28
N LEU A 320 -38.46 -16.41 -17.96
CA LEU A 320 -39.62 -15.78 -17.33
C LEU A 320 -40.29 -16.77 -16.36
N ASN A 321 -39.75 -16.89 -15.15
CA ASN A 321 -40.44 -17.56 -14.06
C ASN A 321 -41.47 -16.58 -13.46
N ILE A 322 -42.75 -16.87 -13.68
CA ILE A 322 -43.90 -16.10 -13.14
C ILE A 322 -43.79 -15.92 -11.62
N THR A 323 -43.08 -16.83 -10.93
CA THR A 323 -42.91 -16.83 -9.48
C THR A 323 -41.75 -15.97 -8.97
N THR A 324 -40.66 -15.76 -9.73
CA THR A 324 -39.42 -15.14 -9.20
C THR A 324 -39.16 -13.70 -9.65
N GLN A 325 -39.95 -13.13 -10.57
CA GLN A 325 -39.74 -11.76 -11.10
C GLN A 325 -38.29 -11.49 -11.54
N GLU A 326 -37.55 -12.51 -11.98
CA GLU A 326 -36.15 -12.40 -12.42
C GLU A 326 -36.04 -11.85 -13.85
N LYS A 327 -36.60 -10.67 -14.05
CA LYS A 327 -36.69 -10.03 -15.36
C LYS A 327 -35.47 -9.17 -15.69
N TYR A 328 -34.73 -8.71 -14.69
CA TYR A 328 -33.64 -7.76 -14.89
C TYR A 328 -32.28 -8.44 -14.91
N GLU A 329 -31.45 -8.03 -15.86
CA GLU A 329 -30.12 -8.62 -16.11
C GLU A 329 -29.00 -7.58 -16.13
N VAL A 330 -29.33 -6.29 -16.25
CA VAL A 330 -28.36 -5.20 -16.20
C VAL A 330 -28.66 -4.32 -15.00
N PHE A 331 -27.67 -4.13 -14.14
CA PHE A 331 -27.75 -3.29 -12.95
C PHE A 331 -26.63 -2.23 -13.02
N PHE A 332 -26.94 -1.02 -12.59
CA PHE A 332 -25.94 0.04 -12.46
C PHE A 332 -25.78 0.35 -10.98
N THR A 333 -24.54 0.29 -10.51
CA THR A 333 -24.16 0.69 -9.15
C THR A 333 -23.32 1.95 -9.21
N TYR A 334 -23.72 2.95 -8.42
CA TYR A 334 -22.99 4.20 -8.26
C TYR A 334 -22.36 4.22 -6.86
N TYR A 335 -21.03 4.24 -6.84
CA TYR A 335 -20.24 4.40 -5.62
C TYR A 335 -19.85 5.86 -5.51
N SER A 336 -20.42 6.56 -4.53
CA SER A 336 -20.07 7.94 -4.23
C SER A 336 -19.15 8.01 -3.01
N ALA A 337 -18.14 8.85 -3.05
CA ALA A 337 -17.19 9.07 -1.97
C ALA A 337 -17.20 10.54 -1.54
N ASP A 338 -17.04 10.79 -0.24
CA ASP A 338 -16.81 12.13 0.27
C ASP A 338 -15.43 12.68 -0.16
N LYS A 339 -15.16 13.93 0.22
CA LYS A 339 -13.89 14.59 -0.11
C LYS A 339 -12.69 13.94 0.59
N PHE A 340 -12.87 13.42 1.80
CA PHE A 340 -11.80 12.78 2.57
C PHE A 340 -11.35 11.47 1.89
N LEU A 341 -12.30 10.61 1.53
CA LEU A 341 -12.04 9.37 0.80
C LEU A 341 -11.49 9.64 -0.59
N THR A 342 -11.99 10.67 -1.28
CA THR A 342 -11.47 11.06 -2.59
C THR A 342 -10.00 11.47 -2.50
N THR A 343 -9.66 12.34 -1.54
CA THR A 343 -8.28 12.78 -1.32
C THR A 343 -7.37 11.61 -0.97
N TYR A 344 -7.83 10.70 -0.09
CA TYR A 344 -7.09 9.49 0.27
C TYR A 344 -6.81 8.60 -0.95
N ILE A 345 -7.79 8.38 -1.83
CA ILE A 345 -7.60 7.61 -3.06
C ILE A 345 -6.61 8.32 -4.01
N ASP A 346 -6.71 9.64 -4.15
CA ASP A 346 -5.88 10.39 -5.08
C ASP A 346 -4.41 10.51 -4.66
N VAL A 347 -4.11 10.52 -3.35
CA VAL A 347 -2.73 10.43 -2.88
C VAL A 347 -2.18 9.00 -2.99
N ASN A 348 -3.00 7.97 -2.81
CA ASN A 348 -2.54 6.57 -2.84
C ASN A 348 -2.54 5.93 -4.24
N LYS A 349 -3.17 6.52 -5.26
CA LYS A 349 -3.08 5.99 -6.64
C LYS A 349 -1.64 6.02 -7.16
N PRO A 350 -1.22 5.16 -8.09
CA PRO A 350 0.13 5.23 -8.68
C PRO A 350 0.43 6.61 -9.28
N ALA A 351 1.67 7.10 -9.15
CA ALA A 351 2.12 8.31 -9.84
C ALA A 351 2.52 7.96 -11.28
N ASN A 352 1.99 8.70 -12.26
CA ASN A 352 2.40 8.60 -13.66
C ASN A 352 3.49 9.65 -14.03
N GLY A 353 4.32 10.09 -13.07
CA GLY A 353 5.27 11.18 -13.26
C GLY A 353 6.56 11.04 -12.44
N ILE A 354 7.50 11.99 -12.64
CA ILE A 354 8.85 11.98 -12.06
C ILE A 354 8.84 12.26 -10.53
N ILE A 355 7.78 12.88 -10.02
CA ILE A 355 7.60 13.14 -8.60
C ILE A 355 7.10 11.86 -7.92
N GLN A 356 8.00 11.22 -7.18
CA GLN A 356 7.76 9.95 -6.48
C GLN A 356 7.29 10.13 -5.04
N GLU A 357 7.54 11.29 -4.43
CA GLU A 357 7.12 11.58 -3.06
C GLU A 357 5.71 12.16 -3.04
N LYS A 358 4.80 11.47 -2.35
CA LYS A 358 3.42 11.92 -2.15
C LYS A 358 3.20 12.17 -0.67
N PRO A 359 2.51 13.26 -0.31
CA PRO A 359 2.16 13.48 1.08
C PRO A 359 1.17 12.41 1.54
N ASP A 360 1.36 11.91 2.76
CA ASP A 360 0.36 11.08 3.43
C ASP A 360 -0.87 11.92 3.78
N TYR A 361 -2.05 11.33 3.63
CA TYR A 361 -3.31 11.97 3.97
C TYR A 361 -3.99 11.26 5.15
N THR A 362 -4.36 12.04 6.17
CA THR A 362 -5.18 11.59 7.30
C THR A 362 -6.14 12.69 7.74
N ASN A 363 -7.38 12.33 8.07
CA ASN A 363 -8.32 13.20 8.79
C ASN A 363 -8.53 12.74 10.25
N ILE A 364 -7.64 11.87 10.73
CA ILE A 364 -7.60 11.39 12.10
C ILE A 364 -6.65 12.27 12.92
N THR A 365 -7.15 12.80 14.03
CA THR A 365 -6.36 13.54 15.02
C THR A 365 -5.76 12.56 16.04
N ASN A 366 -4.47 12.73 16.37
CA ASN A 366 -3.67 11.84 17.24
C ASN A 366 -3.51 10.39 16.74
N GLY A 367 -3.69 10.19 15.43
CA GLY A 367 -3.52 8.92 14.75
C GLY A 367 -3.34 9.11 13.25
N ILE A 368 -3.34 8.02 12.50
CA ILE A 368 -3.28 8.02 11.03
C ILE A 368 -4.43 7.18 10.45
N GLY A 369 -4.70 7.37 9.16
CA GLY A 369 -5.73 6.65 8.44
C GLY A 369 -6.89 7.56 8.04
N ILE A 370 -8.10 7.01 7.94
CA ILE A 370 -9.25 7.72 7.40
C ILE A 370 -10.54 7.33 8.10
N PHE A 371 -11.34 8.35 8.42
CA PHE A 371 -12.73 8.21 8.81
C PHE A 371 -13.61 9.04 7.88
N ALA A 372 -14.30 8.39 6.96
CA ALA A 372 -14.97 9.06 5.84
C ALA A 372 -16.35 8.46 5.57
N SER A 373 -17.09 9.06 4.65
CA SER A 373 -18.38 8.55 4.19
C SER A 373 -18.34 8.15 2.72
N ARG A 374 -19.12 7.11 2.42
CA ARG A 374 -19.42 6.65 1.07
C ARG A 374 -20.92 6.45 0.91
N ASN A 375 -21.35 6.25 -0.31
CA ASN A 375 -22.71 5.85 -0.64
C ASN A 375 -22.68 4.82 -1.76
N THR A 376 -23.43 3.73 -1.57
CA THR A 376 -23.60 2.70 -2.60
C THR A 376 -25.04 2.67 -3.05
N LYS A 377 -25.31 3.10 -4.29
CA LYS A 377 -26.67 3.11 -4.85
C LYS A 377 -26.77 2.24 -6.09
N GLU A 378 -27.53 1.15 -6.01
CA GLU A 378 -27.84 0.28 -7.16
C GLU A 378 -29.22 0.63 -7.76
N THR A 379 -29.36 0.47 -9.08
CA THR A 379 -30.66 0.55 -9.76
C THR A 379 -31.52 -0.68 -9.48
N ALA A 380 -32.83 -0.58 -9.71
CA ALA A 380 -33.73 -1.74 -9.63
C ALA A 380 -33.43 -2.84 -10.68
N GLY A 381 -32.59 -2.52 -11.67
CA GLY A 381 -32.25 -3.38 -12.79
C GLY A 381 -33.05 -3.05 -14.05
N ASN A 382 -32.50 -3.47 -15.19
CA ASN A 382 -33.06 -3.28 -16.51
C ASN A 382 -32.87 -4.54 -17.36
N MET A 383 -33.74 -4.72 -18.35
CA MET A 383 -33.55 -5.74 -19.39
C MET A 383 -32.66 -5.18 -20.50
N LEU A 384 -31.98 -6.06 -21.23
CA LEU A 384 -31.40 -5.72 -22.52
C LEU A 384 -32.49 -5.64 -23.60
N GLN A 385 -32.33 -4.70 -24.53
CA GLN A 385 -33.13 -4.63 -25.74
C GLN A 385 -32.80 -5.80 -26.67
N LYS A 386 -33.79 -6.25 -27.44
CA LYS A 386 -33.67 -7.38 -28.38
C LYS A 386 -32.42 -7.28 -29.27
N ASP A 387 -32.18 -6.13 -29.89
CA ASP A 387 -31.07 -5.94 -30.84
C ASP A 387 -29.70 -6.19 -30.18
N THR A 388 -29.55 -5.79 -28.92
CA THR A 388 -28.33 -6.04 -28.15
C THR A 388 -28.18 -7.53 -27.82
N LYS A 389 -29.26 -8.21 -27.46
CA LYS A 389 -29.24 -9.67 -27.24
C LYS A 389 -28.85 -10.43 -28.50
N GLU A 390 -29.46 -10.08 -29.64
CA GLU A 390 -29.12 -10.69 -30.93
C GLU A 390 -27.65 -10.49 -31.28
N LYS A 391 -27.10 -9.30 -31.03
CA LYS A 391 -25.68 -9.04 -31.26
C LYS A 391 -24.77 -9.90 -30.39
N ILE A 392 -25.13 -10.13 -29.13
CA ILE A 392 -24.38 -11.02 -28.23
C ILE A 392 -24.48 -12.48 -28.70
N LYS A 393 -25.66 -12.94 -29.14
CA LYS A 393 -25.87 -14.31 -29.67
C LYS A 393 -25.10 -14.58 -30.96
N GLN A 394 -24.89 -13.55 -31.80
CA GLN A 394 -24.08 -13.66 -33.02
C GLN A 394 -22.62 -14.00 -32.73
N ASP A 395 -22.12 -13.71 -31.52
CA ASP A 395 -20.77 -14.02 -31.14
C ASP A 395 -20.67 -15.42 -30.50
N ALA A 396 -20.30 -16.40 -31.32
CA ALA A 396 -20.22 -17.80 -30.91
C ALA A 396 -19.26 -18.04 -29.73
N SER A 397 -18.24 -17.18 -29.52
CA SER A 397 -17.31 -17.30 -28.40
C SER A 397 -17.99 -17.10 -27.05
N LEU A 398 -19.08 -16.34 -27.00
CA LEU A 398 -19.82 -16.05 -25.78
C LEU A 398 -20.79 -17.17 -25.38
N LYS A 399 -21.12 -18.08 -26.32
CA LYS A 399 -22.06 -19.21 -26.15
C LYS A 399 -23.49 -18.81 -25.70
N PHE A 400 -23.94 -17.59 -26.00
CA PHE A 400 -25.33 -17.18 -25.71
C PHE A 400 -26.31 -17.74 -26.75
N GLN A 401 -27.47 -18.25 -26.30
CA GLN A 401 -28.51 -18.83 -27.16
C GLN A 401 -29.88 -18.21 -26.93
#